data_AF-A0A952I9I1-F1
#
_entry.id   AF-A0A952I9I1-F1
#
_cell.length_a   1.000
_cell.length_b   1.000
_cell.length_c   1.000
_cell.angle_alpha   90.00
_cell.angle_beta   90.00
_cell.angle_gamma   90.00
#
_symmetry.space_group_name_H-M   'P 1'
#
loop_
_entity.id
_entity.type
_entity.pdbx_description
1 polymer ?
#
loop_
_entity_poly.entity_id
_entity_poly.type
_entity_poly.pdbx_seq_one_letter_code
_entity_poly.pdbx_strand_id
1 'polypeptide(L)'
;MANAPLLLVDGSSYLYRAFHALPPLSTSKGQPTGAVRGVISMLKRLIADYPDSQVVVIFDAKGKTFRDDIYPEYKANRPPMPDDLRLQIEPLHQIIRAMGLPLVVIEGVEADDVIGTLAQQADQLGEKCIISTGDKDMAQLVNDNVSLVNTMDNTVMDIPGVEKKFGIPPRYIIDYLALMGDKVDNIPGVPGVGEKTALALIQGLGGIDEIYSNLEKIKDLSFRGAKNMAAKMLENKEQAYLSYRLATIKTDVDIHRQSELLQAQEADNETLLKQFTELEFKSWALEMQQTSPAIEAEQIPTEYSCILEQATFDAWIKQLSACEAFAIDTETTSLNYMQAKIVGVSFAIEPGKAAYVPCGHDYLGAPNQLALDYVLNALKPILENPEIIKIGQNLKYDAEVLLNYGVKLKGKLYDTMLESYTFNAIGNRHDMDTLAATHLGIKTTHFEDVAGKGAKQLSFNQVDIQQAAPYAAEDADITLRLHHKLWPQLEQKAGPKTVFESIEMPLLPVLITIERNGAMIDA
;
A
#
# COMPACT_ATOMS: atom_id res chain seq x y z
N MET A 1 -12.19 22.72 7.60
CA MET A 1 -11.50 21.47 7.26
C MET A 1 -12.58 20.41 7.19
N ALA A 2 -12.72 19.67 6.08
CA ALA A 2 -13.69 18.59 6.04
C ALA A 2 -13.25 17.53 7.06
N ASN A 3 -14.12 17.14 7.98
CA ASN A 3 -13.82 16.07 8.94
C ASN A 3 -13.53 14.78 8.15
N ALA A 4 -12.43 14.11 8.48
CA ALA A 4 -12.11 12.81 7.93
C ALA A 4 -13.26 11.82 8.19
N PRO A 5 -13.58 10.91 7.26
CA PRO A 5 -14.70 10.01 7.43
C PRO A 5 -14.44 8.99 8.54
N LEU A 6 -15.49 8.54 9.21
CA LEU A 6 -15.48 7.33 10.02
C LEU A 6 -15.32 6.11 9.10
N LEU A 7 -14.35 5.24 9.39
CA LEU A 7 -14.16 3.98 8.70
C LEU A 7 -14.70 2.82 9.56
N LEU A 8 -15.72 2.12 9.05
CA LEU A 8 -16.25 0.91 9.67
C LEU A 8 -15.78 -0.30 8.87
N VAL A 9 -14.99 -1.17 9.47
CA VAL A 9 -14.44 -2.36 8.80
C VAL A 9 -15.24 -3.59 9.22
N ASP A 10 -15.78 -4.28 8.23
CA ASP A 10 -16.37 -5.60 8.38
C ASP A 10 -15.25 -6.65 8.51
N GLY A 11 -14.85 -6.89 9.76
CA GLY A 11 -13.77 -7.80 10.13
C GLY A 11 -14.07 -9.25 9.79
N SER A 12 -15.32 -9.69 9.93
CA SER A 12 -15.76 -11.03 9.55
C SER A 12 -15.62 -11.27 8.05
N SER A 13 -16.09 -10.34 7.22
CA SER A 13 -15.92 -10.42 5.76
C SER A 13 -14.45 -10.38 5.38
N TYR A 14 -13.65 -9.50 5.99
CA TYR A 14 -12.20 -9.43 5.79
C TYR A 14 -11.52 -10.78 6.09
N LEU A 15 -11.89 -11.43 7.19
CA LEU A 15 -11.33 -12.70 7.63
C LEU A 15 -11.58 -13.81 6.62
N TYR A 16 -12.83 -14.00 6.19
CA TYR A 16 -13.18 -15.01 5.18
C TYR A 16 -12.52 -14.72 3.83
N ARG A 17 -12.48 -13.45 3.41
CA ARG A 17 -11.81 -13.04 2.18
C ARG A 17 -10.32 -13.35 2.20
N ALA A 18 -9.64 -13.01 3.29
CA ALA A 18 -8.21 -13.29 3.45
C ALA A 18 -7.93 -14.80 3.42
N PHE A 19 -8.78 -15.60 4.05
CA PHE A 19 -8.65 -17.06 4.08
C PHE A 19 -8.75 -17.72 2.69
N HIS A 20 -9.65 -17.23 1.83
CA HIS A 20 -9.82 -17.78 0.48
C HIS A 20 -8.86 -17.18 -0.57
N ALA A 21 -8.38 -15.95 -0.37
CA ALA A 21 -7.51 -15.28 -1.32
C ALA A 21 -6.03 -15.68 -1.20
N LEU A 22 -5.57 -15.98 0.01
CA LEU A 22 -4.17 -16.34 0.27
C LEU A 22 -3.97 -17.86 0.23
N PRO A 23 -2.77 -18.32 -0.19
CA PRO A 23 -2.41 -19.73 -0.02
C PRO A 23 -2.40 -20.11 1.47
N PRO A 24 -2.55 -21.40 1.81
CA PRO A 24 -2.47 -21.87 3.19
C PRO A 24 -1.05 -21.62 3.73
N LEU A 25 -0.88 -20.52 4.47
CA LEU A 25 0.35 -20.16 5.17
C LEU A 25 0.28 -20.71 6.59
N SER A 26 1.40 -21.25 7.08
CA SER A 26 1.55 -21.73 8.45
C SER A 26 2.94 -21.43 8.99
N THR A 27 3.05 -21.34 10.32
CA THR A 27 4.33 -21.22 11.02
C THR A 27 5.10 -22.54 10.99
N SER A 28 6.38 -22.52 11.40
CA SER A 28 7.18 -23.73 11.62
C SER A 28 6.58 -24.72 12.62
N LYS A 29 5.67 -24.25 13.50
CA LYS A 29 4.92 -25.07 14.47
C LYS A 29 3.60 -25.60 13.92
N GLY A 30 3.28 -25.33 12.65
CA GLY A 30 2.05 -25.77 11.99
C GLY A 30 0.81 -24.92 12.33
N GLN A 31 0.98 -23.74 12.94
CA GLN A 31 -0.14 -22.82 13.19
C GLN A 31 -0.52 -22.09 11.90
N PRO A 32 -1.77 -22.13 11.43
CA PRO A 32 -2.22 -21.37 10.27
C PRO A 32 -2.13 -19.85 10.52
N THR A 33 -1.66 -19.09 9.52
CA THR A 33 -1.45 -17.62 9.64
C THR A 33 -1.91 -16.80 8.43
N GLY A 34 -2.36 -17.47 7.37
CA GLY A 34 -2.73 -16.82 6.11
C GLY A 34 -3.83 -15.76 6.26
N ALA A 35 -4.90 -16.07 6.97
CA ALA A 35 -6.01 -15.14 7.17
C ALA A 35 -5.58 -13.93 8.02
N VAL A 36 -4.80 -14.15 9.09
CA VAL A 36 -4.26 -13.06 9.91
C VAL A 36 -3.42 -12.12 9.06
N ARG A 37 -2.46 -12.65 8.29
CA ARG A 37 -1.60 -11.85 7.42
C ARG A 37 -2.42 -11.04 6.41
N GLY A 38 -3.43 -11.64 5.80
CA GLY A 38 -4.31 -10.96 4.84
C GLY A 38 -5.07 -9.80 5.47
N VAL A 39 -5.74 -10.02 6.61
CA VAL A 39 -6.51 -8.97 7.29
C VAL A 39 -5.61 -7.81 7.72
N ILE A 40 -4.47 -8.08 8.35
CA ILE A 40 -3.55 -7.01 8.79
C ILE A 40 -3.00 -6.22 7.60
N SER A 41 -2.71 -6.87 6.48
CA SER A 41 -2.27 -6.17 5.25
C SER A 41 -3.38 -5.26 4.70
N MET A 42 -4.63 -5.74 4.69
CA MET A 42 -5.78 -4.95 4.23
C MET A 42 -6.06 -3.76 5.15
N LEU A 43 -5.93 -3.93 6.47
CA LEU A 43 -6.06 -2.85 7.45
C LEU A 43 -4.94 -1.81 7.32
N LYS A 44 -3.67 -2.23 7.23
CA LYS A 44 -2.53 -1.32 7.03
C LYS A 44 -2.73 -0.44 5.78
N ARG A 45 -3.16 -1.04 4.66
CA ARG A 45 -3.45 -0.29 3.43
C ARG A 45 -4.62 0.68 3.62
N LEU A 46 -5.72 0.23 4.21
CA LEU A 46 -6.88 1.09 4.46
C LEU A 46 -6.53 2.31 5.32
N ILE A 47 -5.70 2.13 6.36
CA ILE A 47 -5.22 3.24 7.20
C ILE A 47 -4.34 4.20 6.39
N ALA A 48 -3.46 3.68 5.52
CA ALA A 48 -2.62 4.50 4.66
C ALA A 48 -3.43 5.33 3.64
N ASP A 49 -4.52 4.75 3.10
CA ASP A 49 -5.42 5.43 2.17
C ASP A 49 -6.25 6.54 2.86
N TYR A 50 -6.45 6.44 4.19
CA TYR A 50 -7.25 7.37 5.00
C TYR A 50 -6.56 7.72 6.34
N PRO A 51 -5.44 8.48 6.32
CA PRO A 51 -4.57 8.65 7.49
C PRO A 51 -5.21 9.39 8.67
N ASP A 52 -6.18 10.27 8.41
CA ASP A 52 -6.86 11.08 9.43
C ASP A 52 -8.18 10.46 9.93
N SER A 53 -8.57 9.30 9.38
CA SER A 53 -9.84 8.66 9.69
C SER A 53 -9.78 7.80 10.94
N GLN A 54 -10.83 7.87 11.75
CA GLN A 54 -11.04 6.89 12.81
C GLN A 54 -11.49 5.56 12.20
N VAL A 55 -10.73 4.50 12.46
CA VAL A 55 -11.04 3.14 11.99
C VAL A 55 -11.60 2.30 13.13
N VAL A 56 -12.75 1.67 12.92
CA VAL A 56 -13.37 0.72 13.86
C VAL A 56 -13.49 -0.61 13.16
N VAL A 57 -13.06 -1.71 13.80
CA VAL A 57 -13.17 -3.06 13.25
C VAL A 57 -14.24 -3.84 13.99
N ILE A 58 -15.19 -4.39 13.25
CA ILE A 58 -16.37 -5.07 13.80
C ILE A 58 -16.32 -6.55 13.41
N PHE A 59 -16.55 -7.44 14.37
CA PHE A 59 -16.62 -8.89 14.14
C PHE A 59 -17.92 -9.46 14.69
N ASP A 60 -18.36 -10.56 14.09
CA ASP A 60 -19.50 -11.33 14.60
C ASP A 60 -19.18 -11.93 15.98
N ALA A 61 -20.18 -11.91 16.85
CA ALA A 61 -20.12 -12.65 18.09
C ALA A 61 -20.35 -14.15 17.84
N LYS A 62 -19.84 -14.98 18.76
CA LYS A 62 -20.17 -16.40 18.76
C LYS A 62 -21.58 -16.59 19.33
N GLY A 63 -22.36 -17.44 18.68
CA GLY A 63 -23.66 -17.88 19.21
C GLY A 63 -24.80 -17.56 18.26
N LYS A 64 -26.02 -17.61 18.80
CA LYS A 64 -27.24 -17.27 18.07
C LYS A 64 -27.47 -15.77 18.07
N THR A 65 -28.19 -15.32 17.06
CA THR A 65 -28.62 -13.95 16.85
C THR A 65 -30.14 -13.88 16.97
N PHE A 66 -30.69 -12.66 17.00
CA PHE A 66 -32.14 -12.48 16.94
C PHE A 66 -32.78 -13.04 15.66
N ARG A 67 -32.01 -13.23 14.57
CA ARG A 67 -32.52 -13.82 13.32
C ARG A 67 -32.82 -15.31 13.48
N ASP A 68 -32.05 -16.02 14.30
CA ASP A 68 -32.31 -17.43 14.63
C ASP A 68 -33.65 -17.64 15.34
N ASP A 69 -34.07 -16.66 16.15
CA ASP A 69 -35.37 -16.68 16.83
C ASP A 69 -36.54 -16.37 15.87
N ILE A 70 -36.28 -15.57 14.83
CA ILE A 70 -37.26 -15.23 13.79
C ILE A 70 -37.45 -16.40 12.82
N TYR A 71 -36.34 -17.03 12.39
CA TYR A 71 -36.34 -18.12 11.42
C TYR A 71 -35.27 -19.16 11.79
N PRO A 72 -35.66 -20.30 12.40
CA PRO A 72 -34.71 -21.31 12.86
C PRO A 72 -33.83 -21.94 11.79
N GLU A 73 -34.21 -21.85 10.50
CA GLU A 73 -33.38 -22.35 9.40
C GLU A 73 -32.43 -21.28 8.82
N TYR A 74 -32.42 -20.06 9.36
CA TYR A 74 -31.51 -19.00 8.92
C TYR A 74 -30.05 -19.45 9.05
N LYS A 75 -29.27 -19.28 7.98
CA LYS A 75 -27.87 -19.73 7.85
C LYS A 75 -27.63 -21.22 8.17
N ALA A 76 -28.67 -22.05 8.28
CA ALA A 76 -28.55 -23.47 8.65
C ALA A 76 -27.77 -24.30 7.62
N ASN A 77 -27.71 -23.85 6.37
CA ASN A 77 -26.95 -24.49 5.29
C ASN A 77 -25.49 -24.03 5.22
N ARG A 78 -25.06 -23.04 6.02
CA ARG A 78 -23.68 -22.59 6.02
C ARG A 78 -22.80 -23.70 6.61
N PRO A 79 -21.69 -24.08 5.95
CA PRO A 79 -20.74 -25.02 6.54
C PRO A 79 -20.15 -24.40 7.81
N PRO A 80 -19.78 -25.23 8.81
CA PRO A 80 -19.09 -24.74 9.98
C PRO A 80 -17.79 -24.05 9.56
N MET A 81 -17.38 -23.04 10.33
CA MET A 81 -16.13 -22.34 10.08
C MET A 81 -14.95 -23.34 10.04
N PRO A 82 -14.09 -23.28 9.01
CA PRO A 82 -12.91 -24.14 8.93
C PRO A 82 -12.05 -24.03 10.19
N ASP A 83 -11.55 -25.15 10.71
CA ASP A 83 -10.76 -25.17 11.94
C ASP A 83 -9.51 -24.29 11.82
N ASP A 84 -8.84 -24.32 10.67
CA ASP A 84 -7.67 -23.47 10.39
C ASP A 84 -7.99 -21.97 10.47
N LEU A 85 -9.21 -21.58 10.09
CA LEU A 85 -9.67 -20.20 10.19
C LEU A 85 -10.02 -19.85 11.64
N ARG A 86 -10.69 -20.76 12.34
CA ARG A 86 -11.09 -20.59 13.74
C ARG A 86 -9.89 -20.38 14.67
N LEU A 87 -8.76 -21.04 14.41
CA LEU A 87 -7.50 -20.88 15.16
C LEU A 87 -6.86 -19.49 14.98
N GLN A 88 -7.23 -18.75 13.93
CA GLN A 88 -6.65 -17.46 13.58
C GLN A 88 -7.41 -16.24 14.14
N ILE A 89 -8.65 -16.42 14.59
CA ILE A 89 -9.50 -15.32 15.09
C ILE A 89 -8.89 -14.64 16.31
N GLU A 90 -8.52 -15.40 17.33
CA GLU A 90 -8.02 -14.83 18.57
C GLU A 90 -6.66 -14.11 18.39
N PRO A 91 -5.66 -14.70 17.71
CA PRO A 91 -4.44 -13.97 17.34
C PRO A 91 -4.71 -12.68 16.56
N LEU A 92 -5.66 -12.71 15.61
CA LEU A 92 -6.04 -11.54 14.84
C LEU A 92 -6.64 -10.45 15.73
N HIS A 93 -7.57 -10.79 16.63
CA HIS A 93 -8.17 -9.83 17.56
C HIS A 93 -7.11 -9.19 18.46
N GLN A 94 -6.14 -9.96 18.94
CA GLN A 94 -5.04 -9.45 19.76
C GLN A 94 -4.19 -8.44 18.99
N ILE A 95 -3.85 -8.73 17.72
CA ILE A 95 -3.08 -7.81 16.88
C ILE A 95 -3.88 -6.54 16.60
N ILE A 96 -5.16 -6.63 16.23
CA ILE A 96 -5.99 -5.44 15.94
C ILE A 96 -6.05 -4.51 17.16
N ARG A 97 -6.26 -5.05 18.36
CA ARG A 97 -6.23 -4.26 19.60
C ARG A 97 -4.84 -3.66 19.85
N ALA A 98 -3.77 -4.43 19.64
CA ALA A 98 -2.41 -3.95 19.81
C ALA A 98 -2.00 -2.90 18.76
N MET A 99 -2.65 -2.86 17.58
CA MET A 99 -2.55 -1.75 16.62
C MET A 99 -3.21 -0.45 17.12
N GLY A 100 -3.86 -0.47 18.29
CA GLY A 100 -4.60 0.67 18.84
C GLY A 100 -6.00 0.82 18.22
N LEU A 101 -6.46 -0.14 17.42
CA LEU A 101 -7.75 -0.05 16.73
C LEU A 101 -8.89 -0.55 17.64
N PRO A 102 -10.00 0.20 17.72
CA PRO A 102 -11.25 -0.28 18.32
C PRO A 102 -11.71 -1.59 17.66
N LEU A 103 -11.89 -2.62 18.48
CA LEU A 103 -12.44 -3.91 18.06
C LEU A 103 -13.77 -4.16 18.78
N VAL A 104 -14.85 -4.23 18.03
CA VAL A 104 -16.22 -4.35 18.55
C VAL A 104 -16.81 -5.72 18.22
N VAL A 105 -17.33 -6.39 19.25
CA VAL A 105 -18.06 -7.66 19.16
C VAL A 105 -19.25 -7.57 20.12
N ILE A 106 -20.47 -7.64 19.61
CA ILE A 106 -21.71 -7.52 20.41
C ILE A 106 -22.50 -8.82 20.29
N GLU A 107 -22.84 -9.44 21.42
CA GLU A 107 -23.61 -10.68 21.45
C GLU A 107 -25.07 -10.48 21.02
N GLY A 108 -25.66 -11.51 20.40
CA GLY A 108 -27.07 -11.53 20.00
C GLY A 108 -27.40 -10.81 18.68
N VAL A 109 -26.41 -10.19 18.03
CA VAL A 109 -26.53 -9.51 16.73
C VAL A 109 -25.35 -9.86 15.82
N GLU A 110 -25.47 -9.56 14.53
CA GLU A 110 -24.40 -9.75 13.55
C GLU A 110 -23.52 -8.50 13.45
N ALA A 111 -22.29 -8.64 12.93
CA ALA A 111 -21.39 -7.50 12.69
C ALA A 111 -22.07 -6.41 11.84
N ASP A 112 -22.85 -6.86 10.86
CA ASP A 112 -23.70 -6.09 9.96
C ASP A 112 -24.61 -5.10 10.70
N ASP A 113 -25.23 -5.55 11.80
CA ASP A 113 -26.16 -4.76 12.60
C ASP A 113 -25.43 -3.69 13.43
N VAL A 114 -24.25 -4.03 13.94
CA VAL A 114 -23.39 -3.07 14.64
C VAL A 114 -22.90 -2.00 13.67
N ILE A 115 -22.47 -2.40 12.46
CA ILE A 115 -22.06 -1.48 11.39
C ILE A 115 -23.22 -0.57 10.99
N GLY A 116 -24.41 -1.13 10.73
CA GLY A 116 -25.61 -0.37 10.38
C GLY A 116 -25.99 0.66 11.44
N THR A 117 -25.89 0.28 12.72
CA THR A 117 -26.14 1.18 13.85
C THR A 117 -25.13 2.34 13.89
N LEU A 118 -23.83 2.05 13.77
CA LEU A 118 -22.79 3.10 13.80
C LEU A 118 -22.85 4.01 12.57
N ALA A 119 -23.15 3.46 11.39
CA ALA A 119 -23.31 4.22 10.16
C ALA A 119 -24.53 5.16 10.24
N GLN A 120 -25.65 4.69 10.78
CA GLN A 120 -26.83 5.53 11.00
C GLN A 120 -26.56 6.65 12.02
N GLN A 121 -25.82 6.36 13.09
CA GLN A 121 -25.44 7.40 14.06
C GLN A 121 -24.51 8.45 13.45
N ALA A 122 -23.54 8.04 12.61
CA ALA A 122 -22.68 8.97 11.89
C ALA A 122 -23.49 9.88 10.93
N ASP A 123 -24.45 9.31 10.19
CA ASP A 123 -25.34 10.05 9.32
C ASP A 123 -26.21 11.07 10.09
N GLN A 124 -26.77 10.67 11.24
CA GLN A 124 -27.55 11.57 12.11
C GLN A 124 -26.71 12.73 12.68
N LEU A 125 -25.40 12.54 12.83
CA LEU A 125 -24.45 13.57 13.23
C LEU A 125 -23.92 14.41 12.05
N GLY A 126 -24.29 14.06 10.81
CA GLY A 126 -23.77 14.69 9.58
C GLY A 126 -22.31 14.36 9.29
N GLU A 127 -21.77 13.29 9.88
CA GLU A 127 -20.41 12.82 9.66
C GLU A 127 -20.36 11.92 8.42
N LYS A 128 -19.31 12.04 7.61
CA LYS A 128 -19.07 11.08 6.53
C LYS A 128 -18.65 9.74 7.11
N CYS A 129 -19.20 8.66 6.57
CA CYS A 129 -18.91 7.29 6.96
C CYS A 129 -18.62 6.44 5.72
N ILE A 130 -17.59 5.62 5.80
CA ILE A 130 -17.25 4.65 4.77
C ILE A 130 -17.23 3.27 5.42
N ILE A 131 -18.04 2.36 4.88
CA ILE A 131 -18.07 0.97 5.31
C ILE A 131 -17.16 0.18 4.37
N SER A 132 -16.10 -0.41 4.92
CA SER A 132 -15.19 -1.28 4.18
C SER A 132 -15.66 -2.73 4.27
N THR A 133 -16.28 -3.22 3.20
CA THR A 133 -16.88 -4.56 3.14
C THR A 133 -16.88 -5.10 1.70
N GLY A 134 -16.98 -6.42 1.57
CA GLY A 134 -17.27 -7.08 0.30
C GLY A 134 -18.74 -7.47 0.17
N ASP A 135 -19.53 -7.31 1.24
CA ASP A 135 -20.92 -7.72 1.27
C ASP A 135 -21.79 -6.74 0.48
N LYS A 136 -22.61 -7.30 -0.40
CA LYS A 136 -23.55 -6.54 -1.22
C LYS A 136 -24.75 -6.06 -0.39
N ASP A 137 -25.07 -6.75 0.70
CA ASP A 137 -26.26 -6.48 1.51
C ASP A 137 -26.13 -5.15 2.25
N MET A 138 -24.88 -4.73 2.52
CA MET A 138 -24.51 -3.41 3.04
C MET A 138 -24.95 -2.25 2.15
N ALA A 139 -25.28 -2.50 0.88
CA ALA A 139 -25.77 -1.46 -0.02
C ALA A 139 -27.08 -0.82 0.46
N GLN A 140 -27.83 -1.48 1.34
CA GLN A 140 -29.03 -0.91 1.97
C GLN A 140 -28.72 0.28 2.91
N LEU A 141 -27.49 0.42 3.40
CA LEU A 141 -27.07 1.48 4.30
C LEU A 141 -26.58 2.75 3.59
N VAL A 142 -26.39 2.69 2.26
CA VAL A 142 -25.83 3.80 1.47
C VAL A 142 -26.81 4.98 1.44
N ASN A 143 -26.30 6.18 1.75
CA ASN A 143 -27.04 7.43 1.71
C ASN A 143 -26.08 8.60 1.39
N ASP A 144 -26.49 9.85 1.62
CA ASP A 144 -25.67 11.02 1.29
C ASP A 144 -24.35 11.08 2.10
N ASN A 145 -24.31 10.50 3.30
CA ASN A 145 -23.16 10.50 4.20
C ASN A 145 -22.45 9.14 4.32
N VAL A 146 -23.13 8.05 3.97
CA VAL A 146 -22.64 6.68 4.08
C VAL A 146 -22.35 6.11 2.70
N SER A 147 -21.14 5.62 2.49
CA SER A 147 -20.71 4.94 1.27
C SER A 147 -20.02 3.62 1.58
N LEU A 148 -19.89 2.74 0.58
CA LEU A 148 -19.15 1.49 0.73
C LEU A 148 -17.84 1.55 -0.05
N VAL A 149 -16.80 0.90 0.47
CA VAL A 149 -15.56 0.64 -0.26
C VAL A 149 -15.23 -0.85 -0.24
N ASN A 150 -14.92 -1.39 -1.41
CA ASN A 150 -14.31 -2.71 -1.52
C ASN A 150 -12.84 -2.55 -1.85
N THR A 151 -11.98 -2.82 -0.86
CA THR A 151 -10.53 -2.63 -1.00
C THR A 151 -9.85 -3.61 -1.98
N MET A 152 -10.53 -4.65 -2.49
CA MET A 152 -9.90 -5.58 -3.45
C MET A 152 -9.89 -5.06 -4.88
N ASP A 153 -11.00 -4.47 -5.33
CA ASP A 153 -11.16 -3.91 -6.67
C ASP A 153 -11.21 -2.38 -6.66
N ASN A 154 -11.03 -1.77 -5.48
CA ASN A 154 -11.12 -0.34 -5.21
C ASN A 154 -12.47 0.27 -5.66
N THR A 155 -13.53 -0.54 -5.68
CA THR A 155 -14.87 -0.03 -6.00
C THR A 155 -15.43 0.75 -4.82
N VAL A 156 -15.88 1.98 -5.10
CA VAL A 156 -16.65 2.81 -4.17
C VAL A 156 -18.11 2.78 -4.62
N MET A 157 -19.02 2.51 -3.68
CA MET A 157 -20.47 2.55 -3.93
C MET A 157 -21.11 3.64 -3.08
N ASP A 158 -21.33 4.78 -3.73
CA ASP A 158 -22.27 5.83 -3.32
C ASP A 158 -23.66 5.58 -3.95
N ILE A 159 -24.62 6.49 -3.78
CA ILE A 159 -25.98 6.32 -4.33
C ILE A 159 -25.95 6.02 -5.85
N PRO A 160 -25.26 6.80 -6.71
CA PRO A 160 -25.10 6.46 -8.13
C PRO A 160 -24.42 5.10 -8.37
N GLY A 161 -23.43 4.74 -7.55
CA GLY A 161 -22.74 3.45 -7.63
C GLY A 161 -23.68 2.27 -7.38
N VAL A 162 -24.56 2.38 -6.36
CA VAL A 162 -25.60 1.38 -6.07
C VAL A 162 -26.59 1.29 -7.22
N GLU A 163 -27.10 2.41 -7.72
CA GLU A 163 -28.03 2.43 -8.87
C GLU A 163 -27.42 1.80 -10.12
N LYS A 164 -26.15 2.08 -10.39
CA LYS A 164 -25.43 1.49 -11.53
C LYS A 164 -25.27 -0.03 -11.39
N LYS A 165 -24.99 -0.51 -10.17
CA LYS A 165 -24.72 -1.93 -9.91
C LYS A 165 -26.00 -2.77 -9.86
N PHE A 166 -27.04 -2.29 -9.17
CA PHE A 166 -28.27 -3.05 -8.91
C PHE A 166 -29.45 -2.61 -9.78
N GLY A 167 -29.38 -1.45 -10.43
CA GLY A 167 -30.47 -0.87 -11.21
C GLY A 167 -31.55 -0.19 -10.36
N ILE A 168 -31.34 -0.07 -9.05
CA ILE A 168 -32.27 0.51 -8.07
C ILE A 168 -31.51 1.33 -7.02
N PRO A 169 -32.12 2.37 -6.43
CA PRO A 169 -31.51 3.15 -5.35
C PRO A 169 -31.37 2.34 -4.05
N PRO A 170 -30.46 2.73 -3.13
CA PRO A 170 -30.21 2.05 -1.85
C PRO A 170 -31.46 1.70 -1.04
N ARG A 171 -32.45 2.61 -1.01
CA ARG A 171 -33.71 2.44 -0.27
C ARG A 171 -34.55 1.21 -0.67
N TYR A 172 -34.27 0.60 -1.83
CA TYR A 172 -34.96 -0.60 -2.31
C TYR A 172 -34.11 -1.87 -2.24
N ILE A 173 -32.88 -1.81 -1.71
CA ILE A 173 -32.01 -2.98 -1.62
C ILE A 173 -32.63 -4.06 -0.72
N ILE A 174 -33.26 -3.67 0.38
CA ILE A 174 -33.95 -4.61 1.28
C ILE A 174 -35.08 -5.33 0.54
N ASP A 175 -35.93 -4.59 -0.19
CA ASP A 175 -37.02 -5.17 -0.99
C ASP A 175 -36.47 -6.14 -2.05
N TYR A 176 -35.38 -5.76 -2.71
CA TYR A 176 -34.74 -6.57 -3.73
C TYR A 176 -34.22 -7.91 -3.17
N LEU A 177 -33.52 -7.86 -2.04
CA LEU A 177 -33.04 -9.06 -1.34
C LEU A 177 -34.20 -9.91 -0.80
N ALA A 178 -35.24 -9.28 -0.25
CA ALA A 178 -36.43 -9.94 0.27
C ALA A 178 -37.19 -10.72 -0.80
N LEU A 179 -37.31 -10.16 -2.01
CA LEU A 179 -38.01 -10.79 -3.13
C LEU A 179 -37.20 -11.94 -3.73
N MET A 180 -35.89 -11.76 -3.87
CA MET A 180 -35.00 -12.76 -4.46
C MET A 180 -34.69 -13.92 -3.49
N GLY A 181 -34.64 -13.63 -2.20
CA GLY A 181 -34.06 -14.50 -1.19
C GLY A 181 -32.53 -14.58 -1.30
N ASP A 182 -31.94 -15.35 -0.39
CA ASP A 182 -30.53 -15.69 -0.41
C ASP A 182 -30.34 -17.15 -0.01
N LYS A 183 -29.81 -17.94 -0.93
CA LYS A 183 -29.56 -19.36 -0.70
C LYS A 183 -28.42 -19.60 0.28
N VAL A 184 -27.43 -18.71 0.33
CA VAL A 184 -26.28 -18.84 1.24
C VAL A 184 -26.76 -18.72 2.69
N ASP A 185 -27.65 -17.76 2.94
CA ASP A 185 -28.19 -17.48 4.27
C ASP A 185 -29.52 -18.16 4.56
N ASN A 186 -29.96 -19.00 3.62
CA ASN A 186 -31.24 -19.68 3.65
C ASN A 186 -32.42 -18.71 3.86
N ILE A 187 -32.33 -17.50 3.30
CA ILE A 187 -33.42 -16.54 3.22
C ILE A 187 -34.32 -16.99 2.06
N PRO A 188 -35.61 -17.30 2.29
CA PRO A 188 -36.41 -18.04 1.34
C PRO A 188 -36.77 -17.28 0.05
N GLY A 189 -37.01 -15.97 0.16
CA GLY A 189 -37.47 -15.16 -0.97
C GLY A 189 -38.88 -15.52 -1.46
N VAL A 190 -39.23 -15.03 -2.65
CA VAL A 190 -40.47 -15.40 -3.34
C VAL A 190 -40.18 -16.41 -4.46
N PRO A 191 -40.81 -17.60 -4.46
CA PRO A 191 -40.59 -18.62 -5.48
C PRO A 191 -40.80 -18.12 -6.92
N GLY A 192 -39.73 -18.22 -7.72
CA GLY A 192 -39.75 -17.81 -9.13
C GLY A 192 -39.47 -16.31 -9.36
N VAL A 193 -39.14 -15.57 -8.31
CA VAL A 193 -38.63 -14.19 -8.40
C VAL A 193 -37.10 -14.25 -8.27
N GLY A 194 -36.40 -14.12 -9.39
CA GLY A 194 -34.95 -13.89 -9.42
C GLY A 194 -34.63 -12.42 -9.66
N GLU A 195 -33.34 -12.08 -9.71
CA GLU A 195 -32.79 -10.72 -9.95
C GLU A 195 -33.60 -9.90 -10.97
N LYS A 196 -33.76 -10.39 -12.21
CA LYS A 196 -34.47 -9.65 -13.27
C LYS A 196 -35.94 -9.38 -12.95
N THR A 197 -36.59 -10.31 -12.26
CA THR A 197 -38.01 -10.18 -11.88
C THR A 197 -38.15 -9.22 -10.71
N ALA A 198 -37.31 -9.33 -9.68
CA ALA A 198 -37.28 -8.43 -8.54
C ALA A 198 -37.04 -6.98 -9.00
N LEU A 199 -36.06 -6.79 -9.89
CA LEU A 199 -35.75 -5.49 -10.47
C LEU A 199 -36.95 -4.87 -11.21
N ALA A 200 -37.61 -5.66 -12.08
CA ALA A 200 -38.77 -5.19 -12.83
C ALA A 200 -39.96 -4.85 -11.93
N LEU A 201 -40.19 -5.62 -10.85
CA LEU A 201 -41.22 -5.33 -9.86
C LEU A 201 -40.94 -4.01 -9.15
N ILE A 202 -39.71 -3.82 -8.67
CA ILE A 202 -39.33 -2.64 -7.90
C ILE A 202 -39.34 -1.38 -8.75
N GLN A 203 -38.74 -1.41 -9.93
CA GLN A 203 -38.73 -0.28 -10.87
C GLN A 203 -40.14 0.09 -11.34
N GLY A 204 -41.04 -0.89 -11.44
CA GLY A 204 -42.40 -0.69 -11.94
C GLY A 204 -43.41 -0.26 -10.88
N LEU A 205 -43.27 -0.75 -9.65
CA LEU A 205 -44.31 -0.61 -8.62
C LEU A 205 -43.82 -0.03 -7.28
N GLY A 206 -42.51 0.02 -7.02
CA GLY A 206 -41.94 0.48 -5.75
C GLY A 206 -41.52 -0.67 -4.82
N GLY A 207 -41.55 -0.44 -3.52
CA GLY A 207 -41.13 -1.42 -2.51
C GLY A 207 -42.13 -2.56 -2.35
N ILE A 208 -41.82 -3.49 -1.45
CA ILE A 208 -42.60 -4.70 -1.20
C ILE A 208 -44.05 -4.35 -0.81
N ASP A 209 -44.24 -3.31 0.01
CA ASP A 209 -45.56 -2.84 0.42
C ASP A 209 -46.38 -2.27 -0.74
N GLU A 210 -45.75 -1.48 -1.62
CA GLU A 210 -46.42 -0.95 -2.80
C GLU A 210 -46.75 -2.06 -3.81
N ILE A 211 -45.86 -3.04 -3.98
CA ILE A 211 -46.08 -4.23 -4.82
C ILE A 211 -47.30 -5.00 -4.30
N TYR A 212 -47.36 -5.30 -3.00
CA TYR A 212 -48.48 -6.05 -2.41
C TYR A 212 -49.79 -5.26 -2.40
N SER A 213 -49.73 -3.93 -2.35
CA SER A 213 -50.90 -3.06 -2.48
C SER A 213 -51.40 -2.95 -3.93
N ASN A 214 -50.60 -3.33 -4.92
CA ASN A 214 -50.89 -3.16 -6.35
C ASN A 214 -50.67 -4.44 -7.18
N LEU A 215 -50.90 -5.63 -6.62
CA LEU A 215 -50.62 -6.92 -7.28
C LEU A 215 -51.21 -7.04 -8.70
N GLU A 216 -52.40 -6.48 -8.93
CA GLU A 216 -53.06 -6.49 -10.23
C GLU A 216 -52.25 -5.81 -11.35
N LYS A 217 -51.41 -4.83 -11.02
CA LYS A 217 -50.58 -4.09 -11.98
C LYS A 217 -49.34 -4.87 -12.41
N ILE A 218 -49.00 -5.97 -11.73
CA ILE A 218 -47.83 -6.80 -12.09
C ILE A 218 -47.96 -7.34 -13.52
N LYS A 219 -49.18 -7.63 -13.99
CA LYS A 219 -49.44 -8.13 -15.34
C LYS A 219 -49.06 -7.15 -16.45
N ASP A 220 -48.97 -5.86 -16.11
CA ASP A 220 -48.63 -4.78 -17.04
C ASP A 220 -47.10 -4.56 -17.15
N LEU A 221 -46.32 -5.23 -16.29
CA LEU A 221 -44.86 -5.15 -16.30
C LEU A 221 -44.24 -6.05 -17.37
N SER A 222 -43.12 -5.59 -17.93
CA SER A 222 -42.44 -6.26 -19.04
C SER A 222 -41.40 -7.29 -18.55
N PHE A 223 -41.85 -8.45 -18.06
CA PHE A 223 -40.98 -9.61 -17.81
C PHE A 223 -41.69 -10.96 -18.02
N ARG A 224 -40.90 -12.03 -18.17
CA ARG A 224 -41.42 -13.38 -18.42
C ARG A 224 -42.22 -13.89 -17.22
N GLY A 225 -43.50 -14.17 -17.42
CA GLY A 225 -44.39 -14.73 -16.38
C GLY A 225 -45.20 -13.70 -15.60
N ALA A 226 -45.14 -12.41 -15.96
CA ALA A 226 -45.85 -11.31 -15.31
C ALA A 226 -47.36 -11.59 -15.09
N LYS A 227 -48.05 -12.14 -16.09
CA LYS A 227 -49.49 -12.46 -16.04
C LYS A 227 -49.90 -13.40 -14.89
N ASN A 228 -49.01 -14.27 -14.43
CA ASN A 228 -49.29 -15.24 -13.37
C ASN A 228 -48.56 -14.92 -12.07
N MET A 229 -47.79 -13.83 -12.02
CA MET A 229 -46.93 -13.51 -10.88
C MET A 229 -47.75 -12.97 -9.69
N ALA A 230 -48.84 -12.25 -9.93
CA ALA A 230 -49.70 -11.72 -8.87
C ALA A 230 -50.21 -12.82 -7.91
N ALA A 231 -50.65 -13.96 -8.46
CA ALA A 231 -51.11 -15.10 -7.67
C ALA A 231 -49.97 -15.70 -6.82
N LYS A 232 -48.77 -15.84 -7.40
CA LYS A 232 -47.59 -16.34 -6.69
C LYS A 232 -47.13 -15.41 -5.57
N MET A 233 -47.12 -14.10 -5.83
CA MET A 233 -46.78 -13.10 -4.82
C MET A 233 -47.77 -13.20 -3.65
N LEU A 234 -49.07 -13.27 -3.94
CA LEU A 234 -50.12 -13.39 -2.91
C LEU A 234 -49.97 -14.65 -2.06
N GLU A 235 -49.73 -15.80 -2.69
CA GLU A 235 -49.51 -17.08 -2.01
C GLU A 235 -48.29 -17.04 -1.07
N ASN A 236 -47.25 -16.30 -1.45
CA ASN A 236 -45.98 -16.24 -0.72
C ASN A 236 -45.79 -14.91 0.04
N LYS A 237 -46.89 -14.20 0.34
CA LYS A 237 -46.84 -12.89 1.02
C LYS A 237 -46.08 -12.95 2.34
N GLU A 238 -46.48 -13.83 3.23
CA GLU A 238 -45.85 -13.97 4.55
C GLU A 238 -44.35 -14.31 4.43
N GLN A 239 -43.98 -15.14 3.45
CA GLN A 239 -42.58 -15.52 3.19
C GLN A 239 -41.74 -14.35 2.69
N ALA A 240 -42.33 -13.47 1.87
CA ALA A 240 -41.69 -12.26 1.38
C ALA A 240 -41.40 -11.27 2.53
N TYR A 241 -42.39 -11.05 3.42
CA TYR A 241 -42.20 -10.21 4.60
C TYR A 241 -41.25 -10.82 5.64
N LEU A 242 -41.24 -12.15 5.79
CA LEU A 242 -40.23 -12.85 6.58
C LEU A 242 -38.83 -12.59 6.02
N SER A 243 -38.65 -12.76 4.70
CA SER A 243 -37.39 -12.50 4.02
C SER A 243 -36.95 -11.04 4.16
N TYR A 244 -37.89 -10.10 4.09
CA TYR A 244 -37.65 -8.68 4.33
C TYR A 244 -37.08 -8.45 5.74
N ARG A 245 -37.71 -9.03 6.77
CA ARG A 245 -37.22 -8.92 8.15
C ARG A 245 -35.84 -9.54 8.35
N LEU A 246 -35.55 -10.67 7.69
CA LEU A 246 -34.24 -11.34 7.79
C LEU A 246 -33.13 -10.55 7.08
N ALA A 247 -33.42 -9.99 5.90
CA ALA A 247 -32.46 -9.22 5.09
C ALA A 247 -32.24 -7.78 5.60
N THR A 248 -33.14 -7.26 6.43
CA THR A 248 -33.01 -5.93 7.03
C THR A 248 -31.86 -5.93 8.05
N ILE A 249 -30.88 -5.04 7.85
CA ILE A 249 -29.85 -4.76 8.84
C ILE A 249 -30.47 -3.93 9.95
N LYS A 250 -30.26 -4.36 11.19
CA LYS A 250 -30.70 -3.65 12.38
C LYS A 250 -29.81 -2.43 12.61
N THR A 251 -30.40 -1.26 12.92
CA THR A 251 -29.65 0.00 13.10
C THR A 251 -29.82 0.62 14.49
N ASP A 252 -30.38 -0.11 15.43
CA ASP A 252 -30.66 0.29 16.82
C ASP A 252 -30.04 -0.71 17.82
N VAL A 253 -28.83 -1.20 17.56
CA VAL A 253 -28.05 -1.95 18.54
C VAL A 253 -27.65 -1.02 19.71
N ASP A 254 -27.61 -1.54 20.94
CA ASP A 254 -27.24 -0.78 22.15
C ASP A 254 -25.72 -0.49 22.19
N ILE A 255 -25.29 0.40 21.29
CA ILE A 255 -23.94 0.92 21.18
C ILE A 255 -24.00 2.38 20.72
N HIS A 256 -23.23 3.25 21.35
CA HIS A 256 -23.21 4.68 21.02
C HIS A 256 -21.89 5.10 20.40
N ARG A 257 -21.96 6.01 19.42
CA ARG A 257 -20.80 6.54 18.67
C ARG A 257 -19.73 7.20 19.55
N GLN A 258 -20.14 7.76 20.70
CA GLN A 258 -19.28 8.37 21.71
C GLN A 258 -18.79 7.39 22.79
N SER A 259 -19.10 6.10 22.66
CA SER A 259 -18.65 5.08 23.60
C SER A 259 -17.13 5.04 23.67
N GLU A 260 -16.59 4.85 24.86
CA GLU A 260 -15.16 4.61 25.09
C GLU A 260 -14.66 3.38 24.31
N LEU A 261 -15.56 2.42 24.01
CA LEU A 261 -15.27 1.24 23.19
C LEU A 261 -14.82 1.57 21.76
N LEU A 262 -15.13 2.77 21.27
CA LEU A 262 -14.81 3.21 19.92
C LEU A 262 -13.58 4.10 19.87
N GLN A 263 -12.98 4.46 21.02
CA GLN A 263 -11.80 5.32 21.05
C GLN A 263 -10.55 4.54 20.64
N ALA A 264 -9.81 5.08 19.66
CA ALA A 264 -8.51 4.54 19.30
C ALA A 264 -7.52 4.74 20.46
N GLN A 265 -6.62 3.77 20.61
CA GLN A 265 -5.56 3.79 21.60
C GLN A 265 -4.20 3.92 20.91
N GLU A 266 -3.15 4.23 21.68
CA GLU A 266 -1.79 4.14 21.17
C GLU A 266 -1.44 2.68 20.86
N ALA A 267 -0.66 2.47 19.80
CA ALA A 267 -0.24 1.12 19.42
C ALA A 267 0.70 0.52 20.48
N ASP A 268 0.40 -0.70 20.91
CA ASP A 268 1.25 -1.49 21.79
C ASP A 268 2.31 -2.23 20.97
N ASN A 269 3.42 -1.54 20.75
CA ASN A 269 4.52 -2.04 19.93
C ASN A 269 5.20 -3.29 20.51
N GLU A 270 5.18 -3.47 21.84
CA GLU A 270 5.75 -4.66 22.48
C GLU A 270 4.89 -5.89 22.18
N THR A 271 3.56 -5.76 22.35
CA THR A 271 2.62 -6.84 22.03
C THR A 271 2.63 -7.16 20.54
N LEU A 272 2.64 -6.14 19.66
CA LEU A 272 2.71 -6.35 18.22
C LEU A 272 3.99 -7.08 17.80
N LEU A 273 5.15 -6.67 18.33
CA LEU A 273 6.42 -7.34 18.04
C LEU A 273 6.39 -8.81 18.47
N LYS A 274 5.87 -9.07 19.68
CA LYS A 274 5.71 -10.44 20.19
C LYS A 274 4.83 -11.27 19.26
N GLN A 275 3.65 -10.77 18.89
CA GLN A 275 2.70 -11.46 18.01
C GLN A 275 3.28 -11.72 16.62
N PHE A 276 3.92 -10.72 16.00
CA PHE A 276 4.56 -10.87 14.69
C PHE A 276 5.74 -11.85 14.73
N THR A 277 6.45 -11.93 15.85
CA THR A 277 7.52 -12.93 16.04
C THR A 277 6.93 -14.33 16.19
N GLU A 278 5.90 -14.52 17.02
CA GLU A 278 5.25 -15.81 17.25
C GLU A 278 4.57 -16.36 15.99
N LEU A 279 3.96 -15.49 15.19
CA LEU A 279 3.34 -15.84 13.91
C LEU A 279 4.32 -15.87 12.72
N GLU A 280 5.61 -15.66 12.99
CA GLU A 280 6.69 -15.66 11.99
C GLU A 280 6.51 -14.64 10.85
N PHE A 281 5.84 -13.52 11.12
CA PHE A 281 5.73 -12.37 10.24
C PHE A 281 7.02 -11.52 10.28
N LYS A 282 8.12 -12.12 9.81
CA LYS A 282 9.48 -11.59 9.95
C LYS A 282 9.66 -10.16 9.44
N SER A 283 9.02 -9.79 8.34
CA SER A 283 9.09 -8.43 7.79
C SER A 283 8.51 -7.41 8.76
N TRP A 284 7.30 -7.66 9.28
CA TRP A 284 6.66 -6.77 10.25
C TRP A 284 7.35 -6.80 11.61
N ALA A 285 7.83 -7.95 12.07
CA ALA A 285 8.62 -8.00 13.31
C ALA A 285 9.91 -7.17 13.17
N LEU A 286 10.57 -7.21 12.00
CA LEU A 286 11.76 -6.42 11.72
C LEU A 286 11.44 -4.93 11.58
N GLU A 287 10.38 -4.56 10.86
CA GLU A 287 9.86 -3.18 10.80
C GLU A 287 9.70 -2.63 12.22
N MET A 288 9.09 -3.40 13.12
CA MET A 288 8.86 -2.99 14.50
C MET A 288 10.13 -2.88 15.35
N GLN A 289 11.10 -3.77 15.13
CA GLN A 289 12.43 -3.69 15.74
C GLN A 289 13.26 -2.51 15.19
N GLN A 290 12.99 -2.09 13.95
CA GLN A 290 13.62 -0.93 13.33
C GLN A 290 12.91 0.39 13.72
N THR A 291 11.64 0.35 14.17
CA THR A 291 10.88 1.50 14.66
C THR A 291 10.93 1.69 16.19
N SER A 292 12.06 1.43 16.86
CA SER A 292 12.29 1.85 18.26
C SER A 292 13.72 2.30 18.50
N PRO A 293 13.97 3.46 19.15
CA PRO A 293 13.34 4.76 18.92
C PRO A 293 13.75 5.31 17.53
N ALA A 294 13.30 6.52 17.16
CA ALA A 294 13.92 7.26 16.06
C ALA A 294 15.44 7.11 16.16
N ILE A 295 16.10 6.59 15.12
CA ILE A 295 17.55 6.70 15.03
C ILE A 295 17.79 8.20 15.13
N GLU A 296 18.31 8.67 16.27
CA GLU A 296 18.76 10.05 16.39
C GLU A 296 19.82 10.18 15.30
N ALA A 297 19.49 10.93 14.24
CA ALA A 297 20.40 11.16 13.16
C ALA A 297 21.67 11.72 13.78
N GLU A 298 22.77 10.99 13.62
CA GLU A 298 24.07 11.49 14.03
C GLU A 298 24.29 12.79 13.25
N GLN A 299 24.27 13.93 13.96
CA GLN A 299 24.43 15.25 13.34
C GLN A 299 25.89 15.44 12.95
N ILE A 300 26.24 14.89 11.79
CA ILE A 300 27.54 15.09 11.17
C ILE A 300 27.50 16.45 10.45
N PRO A 301 28.39 17.40 10.77
CA PRO A 301 28.52 18.64 10.02
C PRO A 301 28.76 18.36 8.54
N THR A 302 28.02 19.03 7.66
CA THR A 302 28.15 18.86 6.21
C THR A 302 28.95 20.01 5.59
N GLU A 303 29.94 19.65 4.78
CA GLU A 303 30.80 20.53 4.00
C GLU A 303 30.69 20.13 2.53
N TYR A 304 29.69 20.69 1.84
CA TYR A 304 29.44 20.42 0.42
C TYR A 304 30.06 21.49 -0.47
N SER A 305 30.88 21.06 -1.43
CA SER A 305 31.61 21.95 -2.33
C SER A 305 31.06 21.93 -3.74
N CYS A 306 30.67 23.09 -4.28
CA CYS A 306 30.44 23.27 -5.72
C CYS A 306 31.75 23.65 -6.42
N ILE A 307 32.24 22.81 -7.32
CA ILE A 307 33.56 22.97 -7.95
C ILE A 307 33.43 23.55 -9.35
N LEU A 308 33.62 24.86 -9.47
CA LEU A 308 33.68 25.58 -10.76
C LEU A 308 35.11 25.87 -11.22
N GLU A 309 36.08 25.82 -10.30
CA GLU A 309 37.47 26.21 -10.55
C GLU A 309 38.40 25.00 -10.69
N GLN A 310 39.31 25.09 -11.66
CA GLN A 310 40.27 24.03 -11.97
C GLN A 310 41.17 23.69 -10.77
N ALA A 311 41.66 24.70 -10.04
CA ALA A 311 42.56 24.48 -8.90
C ALA A 311 41.89 23.66 -7.79
N THR A 312 40.60 23.90 -7.52
CA THR A 312 39.81 23.15 -6.54
C THR A 312 39.56 21.72 -7.02
N PHE A 313 39.25 21.54 -8.31
CA PHE A 313 39.08 20.22 -8.90
C PHE A 313 40.37 19.40 -8.84
N ASP A 314 41.52 19.97 -9.21
CA ASP A 314 42.83 19.32 -9.13
C ASP A 314 43.19 18.89 -7.70
N ALA A 315 42.76 19.65 -6.69
CA ALA A 315 42.94 19.29 -5.28
C ALA A 315 42.08 18.07 -4.90
N TRP A 316 40.85 17.99 -5.39
CA TRP A 316 39.97 16.82 -5.19
C TRP A 316 40.48 15.58 -5.93
N ILE A 317 40.96 15.73 -7.18
CA ILE A 317 41.58 14.63 -7.95
C ILE A 317 42.74 13.99 -7.18
N LYS A 318 43.58 14.81 -6.51
CA LYS A 318 44.67 14.30 -5.66
C LYS A 318 44.16 13.49 -4.46
N GLN A 319 43.09 13.95 -3.82
CA GLN A 319 42.48 13.25 -2.69
C GLN A 319 41.84 11.93 -3.13
N LEU A 320 41.05 11.96 -4.21
CA LEU A 320 40.43 10.77 -4.81
C LEU A 320 41.46 9.74 -5.28
N SER A 321 42.62 10.19 -5.77
CA SER A 321 43.71 9.28 -6.17
C SER A 321 44.43 8.63 -4.98
N ALA A 322 44.30 9.21 -3.78
CA ALA A 322 44.99 8.76 -2.58
C ALA A 322 44.09 7.99 -1.60
N CYS A 323 42.76 8.01 -1.79
CA CYS A 323 41.82 7.27 -0.95
C CYS A 323 41.73 5.79 -1.36
N GLU A 324 41.41 4.93 -0.39
CA GLU A 324 41.11 3.51 -0.64
C GLU A 324 39.73 3.33 -1.28
N ALA A 325 38.75 4.14 -0.87
CA ALA A 325 37.38 4.09 -1.33
C ALA A 325 36.76 5.50 -1.39
N PHE A 326 35.83 5.70 -2.31
CA PHE A 326 34.98 6.89 -2.36
C PHE A 326 33.61 6.56 -2.95
N ALA A 327 32.59 7.34 -2.60
CA ALA A 327 31.30 7.29 -3.24
C ALA A 327 31.27 8.20 -4.48
N ILE A 328 30.57 7.77 -5.52
CA ILE A 328 30.38 8.51 -6.77
C ILE A 328 28.92 8.44 -7.20
N ASP A 329 28.43 9.55 -7.74
CA ASP A 329 27.14 9.65 -8.41
C ASP A 329 27.26 10.54 -9.67
N THR A 330 26.39 10.28 -10.65
CA THR A 330 26.30 11.08 -11.88
C THR A 330 24.93 11.70 -12.05
N GLU A 331 24.95 13.01 -12.23
CA GLU A 331 23.74 13.76 -12.56
C GLU A 331 23.61 13.92 -14.06
N THR A 332 22.42 13.64 -14.60
CA THR A 332 22.25 13.51 -16.05
C THR A 332 20.98 14.18 -16.59
N THR A 333 20.92 14.29 -17.92
CA THR A 333 19.77 14.85 -18.62
C THR A 333 18.55 13.91 -18.73
N SER A 334 18.69 12.61 -18.42
CA SER A 334 17.66 11.62 -18.72
C SER A 334 17.80 10.33 -17.91
N LEU A 335 16.69 9.75 -17.46
CA LEU A 335 16.67 8.41 -16.85
C LEU A 335 17.02 7.27 -17.82
N ASN A 336 17.07 7.53 -19.13
CA ASN A 336 17.56 6.56 -20.10
C ASN A 336 19.08 6.67 -20.26
N TYR A 337 19.81 5.79 -19.55
CA TYR A 337 21.27 5.76 -19.51
C TYR A 337 21.96 5.63 -20.88
N MET A 338 21.30 5.13 -21.92
CA MET A 338 21.87 5.07 -23.28
C MET A 338 21.90 6.42 -24.00
N GLN A 339 21.03 7.35 -23.58
CA GLN A 339 20.87 8.68 -24.20
C GLN A 339 21.24 9.82 -23.24
N ALA A 340 21.37 9.50 -21.95
CA ALA A 340 21.73 10.43 -20.90
C ALA A 340 23.08 11.08 -21.16
N LYS A 341 23.13 12.40 -20.97
CA LYS A 341 24.36 13.17 -20.97
C LYS A 341 24.70 13.58 -19.55
N ILE A 342 25.97 13.51 -19.19
CA ILE A 342 26.45 13.96 -17.88
C ILE A 342 26.29 15.48 -17.79
N VAL A 343 25.65 15.91 -16.71
CA VAL A 343 25.45 17.30 -16.30
C VAL A 343 26.42 17.66 -15.19
N GLY A 344 26.73 16.71 -14.32
CA GLY A 344 27.80 16.81 -13.35
C GLY A 344 28.13 15.48 -12.69
N VAL A 345 29.21 15.46 -11.94
CA VAL A 345 29.66 14.29 -11.18
C VAL A 345 29.87 14.72 -9.74
N SER A 346 29.37 13.92 -8.80
CA SER A 346 29.59 14.12 -7.37
C SER A 346 30.41 12.99 -6.77
N PHE A 347 31.09 13.30 -5.67
CA PHE A 347 31.86 12.32 -4.94
C PHE A 347 32.01 12.68 -3.46
N ALA A 348 32.11 11.65 -2.62
CA ALA A 348 32.35 11.77 -1.18
C ALA A 348 33.47 10.82 -0.74
N ILE A 349 34.41 11.33 0.05
CA ILE A 349 35.55 10.56 0.59
C ILE A 349 35.40 10.30 2.10
N GLU A 350 34.66 11.15 2.80
CA GLU A 350 34.39 11.06 4.23
C GLU A 350 32.93 11.46 4.47
N PRO A 351 32.23 10.83 5.43
CA PRO A 351 30.88 11.26 5.82
C PRO A 351 30.83 12.76 6.13
N GLY A 352 29.89 13.46 5.49
CA GLY A 352 29.73 14.91 5.61
C GLY A 352 30.60 15.73 4.66
N LYS A 353 31.55 15.14 3.93
CA LYS A 353 32.42 15.86 2.98
C LYS A 353 32.23 15.32 1.58
N ALA A 354 31.50 16.10 0.78
CA ALA A 354 31.21 15.77 -0.61
C ALA A 354 31.41 16.99 -1.51
N ALA A 355 31.58 16.72 -2.80
CA ALA A 355 31.67 17.76 -3.80
C ALA A 355 30.86 17.40 -5.03
N TYR A 356 30.38 18.44 -5.71
CA TYR A 356 29.72 18.37 -7.00
C TYR A 356 30.50 19.19 -8.03
N VAL A 357 30.81 18.56 -9.16
CA VAL A 357 31.49 19.17 -10.31
C VAL A 357 30.48 19.36 -11.45
N PRO A 358 29.84 20.53 -11.58
CA PRO A 358 28.98 20.83 -12.72
C PRO A 358 29.82 20.96 -14.01
N CYS A 359 29.35 20.33 -15.07
CA CYS A 359 30.01 20.36 -16.39
C CYS A 359 29.06 20.30 -17.59
N GLY A 360 27.75 20.38 -17.37
CA GLY A 360 26.72 20.31 -18.42
C GLY A 360 25.42 21.04 -18.12
N HIS A 361 25.40 21.98 -17.16
CA HIS A 361 24.25 22.87 -16.96
C HIS A 361 24.18 23.91 -18.08
N ASP A 362 23.00 24.10 -18.67
CA ASP A 362 22.78 24.94 -19.86
C ASP A 362 21.52 25.83 -19.78
N TYR A 363 21.06 26.14 -18.56
CA TYR A 363 20.03 27.16 -18.34
C TYR A 363 20.55 28.59 -18.59
N LEU A 364 19.61 29.51 -18.82
CA LEU A 364 19.93 30.92 -19.02
C LEU A 364 20.58 31.51 -17.76
N GLY A 365 21.85 31.93 -17.88
CA GLY A 365 22.61 32.49 -16.76
C GLY A 365 23.45 31.49 -15.98
N ALA A 366 23.56 30.24 -16.44
CA ALA A 366 24.46 29.27 -15.84
C ALA A 366 25.91 29.81 -15.80
N PRO A 367 26.60 29.70 -14.65
CA PRO A 367 27.98 30.16 -14.52
C PRO A 367 28.93 29.34 -15.40
N ASN A 368 30.15 29.84 -15.58
CA ASN A 368 31.22 29.09 -16.25
C ASN A 368 31.52 27.81 -15.45
N GLN A 369 31.52 26.69 -16.16
CA GLN A 369 31.75 25.35 -15.63
C GLN A 369 33.05 24.77 -16.18
N LEU A 370 33.55 23.71 -15.55
CA LEU A 370 34.64 22.93 -16.11
C LEU A 370 34.14 22.17 -17.35
N ALA A 371 34.97 22.08 -18.39
CA ALA A 371 34.62 21.34 -19.59
C ALA A 371 34.47 19.84 -19.26
N LEU A 372 33.38 19.22 -19.71
CA LEU A 372 33.09 17.80 -19.48
C LEU A 372 34.27 16.88 -19.84
N ASP A 373 34.87 17.08 -21.01
CA ASP A 373 36.04 16.29 -21.45
C ASP A 373 37.22 16.44 -20.49
N TYR A 374 37.44 17.63 -19.94
CA TYR A 374 38.51 17.86 -18.97
C TYR A 374 38.22 17.12 -17.65
N VAL A 375 36.99 17.22 -17.13
CA VAL A 375 36.54 16.53 -15.91
C VAL A 375 36.68 15.01 -16.06
N LEU A 376 36.17 14.44 -17.16
CA LEU A 376 36.22 13.00 -17.40
C LEU A 376 37.65 12.49 -17.65
N ASN A 377 38.49 13.24 -18.38
CA ASN A 377 39.89 12.84 -18.58
C ASN A 377 40.68 12.82 -17.26
N ALA A 378 40.38 13.71 -16.32
CA ALA A 378 41.02 13.72 -15.00
C ALA A 378 40.51 12.58 -14.10
N LEU A 379 39.21 12.27 -14.15
CA LEU A 379 38.60 11.20 -13.34
C LEU A 379 38.91 9.80 -13.89
N LYS A 380 39.07 9.65 -15.21
CA LYS A 380 39.22 8.35 -15.87
C LYS A 380 40.33 7.47 -15.27
N PRO A 381 41.55 7.96 -15.00
CA PRO A 381 42.60 7.16 -14.36
C PRO A 381 42.21 6.63 -12.96
N ILE A 382 41.35 7.34 -12.23
CA ILE A 382 40.88 6.98 -10.89
C ILE A 382 39.75 5.95 -11.00
N LEU A 383 38.77 6.23 -11.85
CA LEU A 383 37.61 5.37 -12.08
C LEU A 383 37.99 4.01 -12.68
N GLU A 384 39.01 3.98 -13.53
CA GLU A 384 39.59 2.76 -14.10
C GLU A 384 40.67 2.11 -13.23
N ASN A 385 41.01 2.66 -12.07
CA ASN A 385 41.99 2.06 -11.17
C ASN A 385 41.38 0.84 -10.45
N PRO A 386 41.92 -0.38 -10.58
CA PRO A 386 41.40 -1.55 -9.89
C PRO A 386 41.61 -1.54 -8.37
N GLU A 387 42.57 -0.76 -7.88
CA GLU A 387 42.95 -0.71 -6.46
C GLU A 387 42.11 0.28 -5.64
N ILE A 388 41.37 1.18 -6.30
CA ILE A 388 40.50 2.15 -5.63
C ILE A 388 39.07 1.62 -5.69
N ILE A 389 38.40 1.55 -4.55
CA ILE A 389 37.02 1.07 -4.42
C ILE A 389 36.06 2.19 -4.84
N LYS A 390 35.04 1.86 -5.65
CA LYS A 390 33.95 2.79 -5.99
C LYS A 390 32.66 2.31 -5.33
N ILE A 391 32.00 3.24 -4.64
CA ILE A 391 30.72 3.01 -3.97
C ILE A 391 29.67 3.85 -4.70
N GLY A 392 28.52 3.27 -5.01
CA GLY A 392 27.39 3.97 -5.61
C GLY A 392 26.06 3.54 -5.03
N GLN A 393 24.99 4.17 -5.49
CA GLN A 393 23.60 3.78 -5.26
C GLN A 393 23.00 3.59 -6.66
N ASN A 394 22.57 2.37 -7.01
CA ASN A 394 22.18 2.05 -8.40
C ASN A 394 23.31 2.27 -9.43
N LEU A 395 24.53 1.83 -9.07
CA LEU A 395 25.79 2.05 -9.78
C LEU A 395 25.80 1.52 -11.22
N LYS A 396 24.90 0.60 -11.58
CA LYS A 396 24.73 0.16 -12.98
C LYS A 396 24.39 1.35 -13.89
N TYR A 397 23.55 2.26 -13.41
CA TYR A 397 23.16 3.45 -14.15
C TYR A 397 24.37 4.35 -14.42
N ASP A 398 25.13 4.71 -13.40
CA ASP A 398 26.33 5.54 -13.54
C ASP A 398 27.38 4.90 -14.45
N ALA A 399 27.59 3.59 -14.29
CA ALA A 399 28.51 2.83 -15.13
C ALA A 399 28.13 2.90 -16.62
N GLU A 400 26.83 2.77 -16.94
CA GLU A 400 26.31 2.89 -18.31
C GLU A 400 26.48 4.30 -18.89
N VAL A 401 26.22 5.33 -18.07
CA VAL A 401 26.37 6.73 -18.47
C VAL A 401 27.84 7.05 -18.74
N LEU A 402 28.75 6.65 -17.84
CA LEU A 402 30.19 6.82 -18.02
C LEU A 402 30.73 6.10 -19.27
N LEU A 403 30.14 4.95 -19.62
CA LEU A 403 30.49 4.21 -20.84
C LEU A 403 30.15 4.97 -22.13
N ASN A 404 29.14 5.86 -22.13
CA ASN A 404 28.85 6.73 -23.28
C ASN A 404 30.02 7.67 -23.59
N TYR A 405 30.88 7.94 -22.61
CA TYR A 405 32.07 8.76 -22.72
C TYR A 405 33.37 7.93 -22.71
N GLY A 406 33.27 6.62 -22.85
CA GLY A 406 34.43 5.72 -22.90
C GLY A 406 35.20 5.60 -21.58
N VAL A 407 34.56 5.89 -20.44
CA VAL A 407 35.10 5.66 -19.10
C VAL A 407 34.53 4.36 -18.56
N LYS A 408 35.39 3.47 -18.03
CA LYS A 408 34.97 2.17 -17.49
C LYS A 408 35.18 2.12 -15.98
N LEU A 409 34.15 1.86 -15.20
CA LEU A 409 34.36 1.52 -13.79
C LEU A 409 35.07 0.16 -13.69
N LYS A 410 36.20 0.11 -12.97
CA LYS A 410 36.98 -1.11 -12.71
C LYS A 410 37.22 -1.29 -11.21
N GLY A 411 37.81 -2.41 -10.79
CA GLY A 411 38.13 -2.65 -9.37
C GLY A 411 36.94 -3.16 -8.57
N LYS A 412 37.08 -3.16 -7.23
CA LYS A 412 35.99 -3.57 -6.35
C LYS A 412 34.91 -2.47 -6.34
N LEU A 413 33.68 -2.89 -6.59
CA LEU A 413 32.51 -2.03 -6.65
C LEU A 413 31.57 -2.38 -5.50
N TYR A 414 30.90 -1.37 -4.96
CA TYR A 414 29.82 -1.52 -4.00
C TYR A 414 28.61 -0.72 -4.47
N ASP A 415 27.43 -1.32 -4.38
CA ASP A 415 26.16 -0.68 -4.67
C ASP A 415 25.26 -0.81 -3.45
N THR A 416 24.97 0.31 -2.82
CA THR A 416 24.18 0.40 -1.57
C THR A 416 22.74 -0.08 -1.73
N MET A 417 22.17 0.02 -2.94
CA MET A 417 20.88 -0.60 -3.25
C MET A 417 20.99 -2.13 -3.17
N LEU A 418 22.05 -2.69 -3.75
CA LEU A 418 22.30 -4.14 -3.74
C LEU A 418 22.75 -4.64 -2.36
N GLU A 419 23.47 -3.83 -1.58
CA GLU A 419 23.78 -4.14 -0.19
C GLU A 419 22.50 -4.27 0.64
N SER A 420 21.58 -3.31 0.51
CA SER A 420 20.29 -3.37 1.18
C SER A 420 19.45 -4.58 0.73
N TYR A 421 19.35 -4.79 -0.59
CA TYR A 421 18.59 -5.90 -1.16
C TYR A 421 19.11 -7.27 -0.72
N THR A 422 20.42 -7.51 -0.82
CA THR A 422 21.00 -8.79 -0.41
C THR A 422 20.95 -9.00 1.11
N PHE A 423 21.02 -7.92 1.89
CA PHE A 423 20.85 -7.98 3.34
C PHE A 423 19.41 -8.33 3.75
N ASN A 424 18.41 -7.77 3.07
CA ASN A 424 17.00 -8.03 3.32
C ASN A 424 16.09 -7.74 2.10
N ALA A 425 15.94 -8.73 1.22
CA ALA A 425 15.11 -8.63 0.01
C ALA A 425 13.59 -8.52 0.26
N ILE A 426 13.13 -8.75 1.50
CA ILE A 426 11.71 -8.66 1.89
C ILE A 426 11.45 -7.34 2.66
N GLY A 427 12.45 -6.47 2.76
CA GLY A 427 12.36 -5.18 3.44
C GLY A 427 11.59 -4.12 2.65
N ASN A 428 11.73 -2.87 3.10
CA ASN A 428 11.19 -1.70 2.41
C ASN A 428 11.83 -1.52 1.02
N ARG A 429 11.37 -0.50 0.29
CA ARG A 429 12.00 -0.09 -0.97
C ARG A 429 13.50 0.17 -0.76
N HIS A 430 14.31 -0.19 -1.76
CA HIS A 430 15.77 -0.03 -1.73
C HIS A 430 16.23 1.30 -2.37
N ASP A 431 15.34 2.26 -2.56
CA ASP A 431 15.70 3.61 -3.00
C ASP A 431 16.38 4.41 -1.89
N MET A 432 17.22 5.38 -2.27
CA MET A 432 18.07 6.15 -1.36
C MET A 432 17.28 6.83 -0.25
N ASP A 433 16.14 7.47 -0.58
CA ASP A 433 15.30 8.18 0.40
C ASP A 433 14.81 7.23 1.49
N THR A 434 14.30 6.07 1.09
CA THR A 434 13.84 5.04 2.02
C THR A 434 14.98 4.50 2.87
N LEU A 435 16.15 4.26 2.27
CA LEU A 435 17.33 3.75 2.97
C LEU A 435 17.92 4.78 3.94
N ALA A 436 18.02 6.05 3.54
CA ALA A 436 18.53 7.13 4.38
C ALA A 436 17.64 7.33 5.62
N ALA A 437 16.31 7.36 5.42
CA ALA A 437 15.37 7.46 6.52
C ALA A 437 15.46 6.24 7.46
N THR A 438 15.51 5.03 6.90
CA THR A 438 15.45 3.78 7.68
C THR A 438 16.77 3.48 8.41
N HIS A 439 17.91 3.74 7.78
CA HIS A 439 19.22 3.31 8.29
C HIS A 439 20.03 4.42 8.93
N LEU A 440 19.79 5.68 8.54
CA LEU A 440 20.52 6.84 9.03
C LEU A 440 19.65 7.81 9.83
N GLY A 441 18.31 7.67 9.77
CA GLY A 441 17.38 8.65 10.36
C GLY A 441 17.39 9.99 9.64
N ILE A 442 17.90 10.04 8.40
CA ILE A 442 18.08 11.27 7.62
C ILE A 442 16.96 11.39 6.59
N LYS A 443 16.34 12.56 6.51
CA LYS A 443 15.47 12.94 5.40
C LYS A 443 16.32 13.64 4.34
N THR A 444 16.42 13.03 3.17
CA THR A 444 17.10 13.55 1.98
C THR A 444 16.26 14.60 1.27
N THR A 445 16.92 15.43 0.48
CA THR A 445 16.29 16.33 -0.48
C THR A 445 15.78 15.50 -1.67
N HIS A 446 14.50 15.64 -2.05
CA HIS A 446 14.02 14.90 -3.21
C HIS A 446 14.35 15.65 -4.51
N PHE A 447 14.55 14.91 -5.60
CA PHE A 447 14.73 15.50 -6.94
C PHE A 447 13.60 16.47 -7.29
N GLU A 448 12.36 16.18 -6.87
CA GLU A 448 11.21 17.07 -7.09
C GLU A 448 11.30 18.42 -6.37
N ASP A 449 12.07 18.49 -5.28
CA ASP A 449 12.27 19.72 -4.51
C ASP A 449 13.21 20.69 -5.26
N VAL A 450 14.12 20.16 -6.09
CA VAL A 450 15.05 20.96 -6.90
C VAL A 450 14.61 21.14 -8.36
N ALA A 451 13.97 20.14 -8.96
CA ALA A 451 13.57 20.14 -10.36
C ALA A 451 12.08 20.47 -10.57
N GLY A 452 11.27 20.52 -9.52
CA GLY A 452 9.82 20.64 -9.61
C GLY A 452 9.13 19.32 -9.98
N LYS A 453 7.83 19.39 -10.33
CA LYS A 453 6.96 18.21 -10.53
C LYS A 453 6.19 18.22 -11.85
N GLY A 454 5.84 17.02 -12.32
CA GLY A 454 4.94 16.80 -13.45
C GLY A 454 5.48 17.35 -14.78
N ALA A 455 4.59 17.82 -15.66
CA ALA A 455 4.96 18.30 -16.98
C ALA A 455 5.88 19.54 -17.01
N LYS A 456 6.09 20.19 -15.85
CA LYS A 456 6.99 21.33 -15.68
C LYS A 456 8.29 20.95 -14.97
N GLN A 457 8.48 19.67 -14.64
CA GLN A 457 9.71 19.20 -14.03
C GLN A 457 10.88 19.45 -14.99
N LEU A 458 11.92 20.09 -14.48
CA LEU A 458 13.13 20.42 -15.20
C LEU A 458 13.99 19.16 -15.36
N SER A 459 14.69 19.04 -16.48
CA SER A 459 15.83 18.13 -16.55
C SER A 459 16.99 18.73 -15.75
N PHE A 460 17.90 17.90 -15.22
CA PHE A 460 18.89 18.38 -14.25
C PHE A 460 19.82 19.47 -14.80
N ASN A 461 20.10 19.47 -16.12
CA ASN A 461 20.87 20.53 -16.79
C ASN A 461 20.20 21.91 -16.76
N GLN A 462 18.91 21.97 -16.42
CA GLN A 462 18.13 23.19 -16.31
C GLN A 462 17.92 23.65 -14.86
N VAL A 463 18.41 22.88 -13.87
CA VAL A 463 18.32 23.22 -12.45
C VAL A 463 19.41 24.25 -12.12
N ASP A 464 19.08 25.27 -11.32
CA ASP A 464 20.07 26.26 -10.88
C ASP A 464 21.20 25.57 -10.09
N ILE A 465 22.46 25.88 -10.39
CA ILE A 465 23.62 25.21 -9.77
C ILE A 465 23.65 25.41 -8.25
N GLN A 466 23.12 26.52 -7.73
CA GLN A 466 23.03 26.75 -6.29
C GLN A 466 22.08 25.75 -5.59
N GLN A 467 21.10 25.22 -6.30
CA GLN A 467 20.19 24.18 -5.82
C GLN A 467 20.71 22.78 -6.17
N ALA A 468 21.27 22.59 -7.37
CA ALA A 468 21.79 21.32 -7.82
C ALA A 468 23.01 20.84 -7.03
N ALA A 469 23.91 21.76 -6.65
CA ALA A 469 25.15 21.41 -5.97
C ALA A 469 24.97 20.77 -4.58
N PRO A 470 24.15 21.32 -3.65
CA PRO A 470 23.92 20.66 -2.37
C PRO A 470 23.17 19.34 -2.53
N TYR A 471 22.22 19.23 -3.47
CA TYR A 471 21.50 17.99 -3.78
C TYR A 471 22.46 16.89 -4.26
N ALA A 472 23.23 17.15 -5.32
CA ALA A 472 24.12 16.14 -5.89
C ALA A 472 25.26 15.74 -4.94
N ALA A 473 25.74 16.68 -4.10
CA ALA A 473 26.72 16.38 -3.07
C ALA A 473 26.12 15.55 -1.91
N GLU A 474 24.86 15.81 -1.54
CA GLU A 474 24.11 15.01 -0.56
C GLU A 474 23.98 13.56 -1.05
N ASP A 475 23.62 13.33 -2.31
CA ASP A 475 23.45 11.97 -2.87
C ASP A 475 24.74 11.13 -2.74
N ALA A 476 25.90 11.71 -3.05
CA ALA A 476 27.19 11.04 -2.88
C ALA A 476 27.55 10.80 -1.40
N ASP A 477 27.28 11.77 -0.53
CA ASP A 477 27.52 11.65 0.93
C ASP A 477 26.64 10.59 1.57
N ILE A 478 25.34 10.61 1.30
CA ILE A 478 24.37 9.65 1.80
C ILE A 478 24.70 8.25 1.30
N THR A 479 25.10 8.10 0.03
CA THR A 479 25.61 6.84 -0.51
C THR A 479 26.79 6.31 0.30
N LEU A 480 27.79 7.14 0.62
CA LEU A 480 28.94 6.72 1.43
C LEU A 480 28.51 6.31 2.86
N ARG A 481 27.62 7.09 3.49
CA ARG A 481 27.11 6.81 4.84
C ARG A 481 26.30 5.52 4.88
N LEU A 482 25.47 5.27 3.86
CA LEU A 482 24.72 4.04 3.71
C LEU A 482 25.65 2.84 3.61
N HIS A 483 26.70 2.92 2.80
CA HIS A 483 27.71 1.86 2.70
C HIS A 483 28.37 1.58 4.05
N HIS A 484 28.84 2.62 4.75
CA HIS A 484 29.42 2.49 6.09
C HIS A 484 28.45 1.89 7.12
N LYS A 485 27.14 2.04 6.92
CA LYS A 485 26.11 1.47 7.79
C LYS A 485 25.76 0.03 7.41
N LEU A 486 25.58 -0.26 6.13
CA LEU A 486 25.05 -1.52 5.61
C LEU A 486 26.13 -2.58 5.48
N TRP A 487 27.28 -2.24 4.90
CA TRP A 487 28.34 -3.20 4.59
C TRP A 487 28.84 -3.96 5.84
N PRO A 488 29.13 -3.32 6.99
CA PRO A 488 29.56 -4.05 8.18
C PRO A 488 28.52 -5.04 8.71
N GLN A 489 27.23 -4.77 8.51
CA GLN A 489 26.14 -5.66 8.92
C GLN A 489 25.99 -6.84 7.97
N LEU A 490 26.11 -6.57 6.67
CA LEU A 490 26.08 -7.58 5.61
C LEU A 490 27.29 -8.51 5.73
N GLU A 491 28.47 -7.97 6.01
CA GLU A 491 29.72 -8.72 6.14
C GLU A 491 29.66 -9.77 7.25
N GLN A 492 28.94 -9.49 8.33
CA GLN A 492 28.72 -10.43 9.44
C GLN A 492 27.87 -11.65 9.05
N LYS A 493 27.17 -11.61 7.90
CA LYS A 493 26.28 -12.67 7.42
C LYS A 493 26.88 -13.35 6.19
N ALA A 494 27.50 -14.52 6.39
CA ALA A 494 28.21 -15.25 5.33
C ALA A 494 27.37 -15.53 4.06
N GLY A 495 26.08 -15.87 4.21
CA GLY A 495 25.17 -16.11 3.08
C GLY A 495 24.93 -14.85 2.22
N PRO A 496 24.30 -13.80 2.77
CA PRO A 496 24.13 -12.51 2.10
C PRO A 496 25.42 -11.93 1.51
N LYS A 497 26.54 -11.99 2.24
CA LYS A 497 27.85 -11.57 1.74
C LYS A 497 28.25 -12.32 0.47
N THR A 498 28.12 -13.64 0.49
CA THR A 498 28.45 -14.47 -0.68
C THR A 498 27.58 -14.12 -1.87
N VAL A 499 26.27 -13.89 -1.67
CA VAL A 499 25.34 -13.49 -2.73
C VAL A 499 25.77 -12.14 -3.32
N PHE A 500 26.04 -11.15 -2.48
CA PHE A 500 26.49 -9.84 -2.94
C PHE A 500 27.80 -9.90 -3.75
N GLU A 501 28.85 -10.53 -3.19
CA GLU A 501 30.18 -10.53 -3.81
C GLU A 501 30.32 -11.51 -4.98
N SER A 502 29.60 -12.63 -4.97
CA SER A 502 29.77 -13.70 -5.97
C SER A 502 28.67 -13.76 -7.02
N ILE A 503 27.53 -13.08 -6.80
CA ILE A 503 26.38 -13.10 -7.72
C ILE A 503 26.05 -11.68 -8.17
N GLU A 504 25.60 -10.81 -7.27
CA GLU A 504 25.01 -9.51 -7.65
C GLU A 504 26.04 -8.56 -8.26
N MET A 505 27.17 -8.32 -7.59
CA MET A 505 28.20 -7.40 -8.12
C MET A 505 28.87 -7.93 -9.41
N PRO A 506 29.19 -9.24 -9.54
CA PRO A 506 29.66 -9.80 -10.81
C PRO A 506 28.63 -9.76 -11.95
N LEU A 507 27.34 -9.76 -11.63
CA LEU A 507 26.26 -9.69 -12.62
C LEU A 507 26.12 -8.27 -13.22
N LEU A 508 26.42 -7.22 -12.47
CA LEU A 508 26.34 -5.83 -12.92
C LEU A 508 27.02 -5.58 -14.28
N PRO A 509 28.32 -5.89 -14.50
CA PRO A 509 28.97 -5.68 -15.80
C PRO A 509 28.43 -6.60 -16.91
N VAL A 510 27.86 -7.75 -16.56
CA VAL A 510 27.22 -8.66 -17.53
C VAL A 510 25.92 -8.04 -18.04
N LEU A 511 25.08 -7.50 -17.15
CA LEU A 511 23.85 -6.81 -17.52
C LEU A 511 24.13 -5.61 -18.41
N ILE A 512 25.14 -4.80 -18.05
CA ILE A 512 25.59 -3.68 -18.89
C ILE A 512 25.93 -4.15 -20.30
N THR A 513 26.70 -5.24 -20.42
CA THR A 513 27.08 -5.79 -21.73
C THR A 513 25.86 -6.24 -22.54
N ILE A 514 24.89 -6.90 -21.91
CA ILE A 514 23.66 -7.36 -22.56
C ILE A 514 22.83 -6.16 -23.02
N GLU A 515 22.61 -5.19 -22.14
CA GLU A 515 21.78 -4.01 -22.40
C GLU A 515 22.36 -3.15 -23.51
N ARG A 516 23.67 -2.88 -23.52
CA ARG A 516 24.34 -2.12 -24.58
C ARG A 516 24.38 -2.82 -25.93
N ASN A 517 24.43 -4.15 -25.96
CA ASN A 517 24.34 -4.90 -27.21
C ASN A 517 22.93 -4.86 -27.81
N GLY A 518 21.91 -4.87 -26.95
CA GLY A 518 20.51 -4.91 -27.35
C GLY A 518 20.12 -6.20 -28.08
N ALA A 519 18.93 -6.17 -28.69
CA ALA A 519 18.42 -7.24 -29.54
C ALA A 519 18.01 -6.67 -30.90
N MET A 520 18.45 -7.31 -31.99
CA MET A 520 18.01 -6.96 -33.34
C MET A 520 16.58 -7.43 -33.56
N ILE A 521 15.70 -6.53 -33.98
CA ILE A 521 14.32 -6.85 -34.35
C ILE A 521 14.24 -6.73 -35.87
N ASP A 522 13.91 -7.84 -36.54
CA ASP A 522 13.59 -7.85 -37.96
C ASP A 522 12.11 -7.48 -38.14
N ALA A 523 11.83 -6.51 -39.00
CA ALA A 523 10.54 -5.81 -39.08
C ALA A 523 9.62 -6.36 -40.17
#